data_AF-A0A2E0FLB3-F1
#
_entry.id   AF-A0A2E0FLB3-F1
#
_cell.length_a   1.000
_cell.length_b   1.000
_cell.length_c   1.000
_cell.angle_alpha   90.00
_cell.angle_beta   90.00
_cell.angle_gamma   90.00
#
_symmetry.space_group_name_H-M   'P 1'
#
loop_
_entity.id
_entity.type
_entity.pdbx_description
1 polymer ?
#
loop_
_entity_poly.entity_id
_entity_poly.type
_entity_poly.pdbx_seq_one_letter_code
_entity_poly.pdbx_strand_id
1 'polypeptide(L)'
;MEATRAKYVDRIKALGLNNIEIILVSICAGIGEEILFRGILQDYMGVVLTSIVFVGIHGYFTTKHWSIFLYGLAMTVIIVGIGFAYVEMGVIAPIVAHTIIDVILLYLISKYEDTASGADPISI
;
A
#
# COMPACT_ATOMS: atom_id res chain seq x y z
N MET A 1 -5.84 7.80 16.50
CA MET A 1 -5.78 7.31 15.10
C MET A 1 -5.94 8.44 14.10
N GLU A 2 -6.83 9.41 14.35
CA GLU A 2 -7.02 10.58 13.47
C GLU A 2 -5.76 11.42 13.26
N ALA A 3 -5.05 11.80 14.32
CA ALA A 3 -3.82 12.62 14.19
C ALA A 3 -2.72 11.95 13.36
N THR A 4 -2.58 10.62 13.46
CA THR A 4 -1.61 9.86 12.65
C THR A 4 -2.05 9.80 11.19
N ARG A 5 -3.34 9.56 10.94
CA ARG A 5 -3.92 9.50 9.59
C ARG A 5 -3.83 10.84 8.87
N ALA A 6 -4.19 11.93 9.54
CA ALA A 6 -4.07 13.29 9.02
C ALA A 6 -2.63 13.58 8.57
N LYS A 7 -1.63 13.27 9.41
CA LYS A 7 -0.21 13.47 9.07
C LYS A 7 0.23 12.73 7.79
N TYR A 8 -0.25 11.52 7.52
CA TYR A 8 0.10 10.78 6.30
C TYR A 8 -0.63 11.32 5.07
N VAL A 9 -1.92 11.64 5.21
CA VAL A 9 -2.72 12.27 4.14
C VAL A 9 -2.11 13.61 3.76
N ASP A 10 -1.74 14.45 4.73
CA ASP A 10 -1.12 15.76 4.51
C ASP A 10 0.20 15.65 3.74
N ARG A 11 1.02 14.64 4.06
CA ARG A 11 2.29 14.41 3.35
C ARG A 11 2.06 13.99 1.90
N ILE A 12 1.08 13.12 1.64
CA ILE A 12 0.77 12.69 0.26
C ILE A 12 0.15 13.85 -0.52
N LYS A 13 -0.74 14.62 0.09
CA LYS A 13 -1.30 15.84 -0.51
C LYS A 13 -0.23 16.89 -0.80
N ALA A 14 0.77 17.03 0.07
CA ALA A 14 1.89 17.96 -0.11
C ALA A 14 2.75 17.62 -1.34
N LEU A 15 2.69 16.39 -1.86
CA LEU A 15 3.33 16.03 -3.13
C LEU A 15 2.62 16.64 -4.34
N GLY A 16 1.38 17.11 -4.20
CA GLY A 16 0.64 17.80 -5.26
C GLY A 16 0.42 16.97 -6.53
N LEU A 17 0.35 15.65 -6.39
CA LEU A 17 0.29 14.73 -7.53
C LEU A 17 -0.98 14.94 -8.36
N ASN A 18 -0.81 15.11 -9.67
CA ASN A 18 -1.93 15.07 -10.61
C ASN A 18 -2.31 13.62 -10.97
N ASN A 19 -3.46 13.44 -11.63
CA ASN A 19 -3.97 12.10 -11.96
C ASN A 19 -3.00 11.26 -12.81
N ILE A 20 -2.23 11.90 -13.70
CA ILE A 20 -1.25 11.21 -14.56
C ILE A 20 -0.06 10.75 -13.72
N GLU A 21 0.42 11.60 -12.82
CA GLU A 21 1.51 11.26 -11.90
C GLU A 21 1.13 10.12 -10.97
N ILE A 22 -0.11 10.08 -10.47
CA ILE A 22 -0.62 8.95 -9.68
C ILE A 22 -0.52 7.66 -10.48
N ILE A 23 -1.03 7.64 -11.73
CA ILE A 23 -0.97 6.45 -12.59
C ILE A 23 0.48 6.02 -12.85
N LEU A 24 1.37 6.96 -13.18
CA LEU A 24 2.76 6.66 -13.47
C LEU A 24 3.51 6.12 -12.24
N VAL A 25 3.31 6.73 -11.07
CA VAL A 25 3.92 6.27 -9.81
C VAL A 25 3.43 4.87 -9.47
N SER A 26 2.13 4.59 -9.59
CA SER A 26 1.56 3.26 -9.34
C SER A 26 2.03 2.19 -10.32
N ILE A 27 2.26 2.55 -11.60
CA ILE A 27 2.86 1.64 -12.58
C ILE A 27 4.31 1.35 -12.19
N CYS A 28 5.09 2.39 -11.89
CA CYS A 28 6.49 2.24 -11.49
C CYS A 28 6.64 1.42 -10.20
N ALA A 29 5.77 1.64 -9.21
CA ALA A 29 5.73 0.87 -7.97
C ALA A 29 5.35 -0.59 -8.25
N GLY A 30 4.23 -0.84 -8.94
CA GLY A 30 3.79 -2.19 -9.28
C GLY A 30 4.84 -2.98 -10.08
N ILE A 31 5.48 -2.38 -11.08
CA ILE A 31 6.55 -3.04 -11.83
C ILE A 31 7.79 -3.27 -10.95
N GLY A 32 8.29 -2.22 -10.31
CA GLY A 32 9.55 -2.27 -9.55
C GLY A 32 9.47 -3.23 -8.37
N GLU A 33 8.39 -3.16 -7.59
CA GLU A 33 8.21 -3.99 -6.42
C GLU A 33 7.94 -5.45 -6.79
N GLU A 34 7.09 -5.73 -7.78
CA GLU A 34 6.83 -7.12 -8.16
C GLU A 34 8.04 -7.79 -8.83
N ILE A 35 8.80 -7.08 -9.66
CA ILE A 35 10.06 -7.63 -10.21
C ILE A 35 11.05 -7.90 -9.08
N LEU A 36 11.24 -6.97 -8.15
CA LEU A 36 12.19 -7.14 -7.06
C LEU A 36 11.78 -8.28 -6.11
N PHE A 37 10.55 -8.26 -5.61
CA PHE A 37 10.12 -9.21 -4.61
C PHE A 37 9.80 -10.57 -5.21
N ARG A 38 9.06 -10.64 -6.31
CA ARG A 38 8.53 -11.91 -6.85
C ARG A 38 9.45 -12.46 -7.93
N GLY A 39 10.00 -11.59 -8.76
CA GLY A 39 10.96 -11.98 -9.80
C GLY A 39 12.36 -12.32 -9.28
N ILE A 40 12.82 -11.67 -8.19
CA ILE A 40 14.19 -11.87 -7.69
C ILE A 40 14.17 -12.50 -6.30
N LEU A 41 13.67 -11.80 -5.27
CA LEU A 41 13.81 -12.25 -3.88
C LEU A 41 13.10 -13.57 -3.60
N GLN A 42 11.92 -13.79 -4.21
CA GLN A 42 11.15 -15.02 -4.04
C GLN A 42 11.89 -16.27 -4.49
N ASP A 43 12.76 -16.17 -5.50
CA ASP A 43 13.58 -17.29 -5.97
C ASP A 43 14.67 -17.68 -4.94
N TYR A 44 15.18 -16.72 -4.18
CA TYR A 44 16.22 -16.96 -3.17
C TYR A 44 15.66 -17.29 -1.78
N MET A 45 14.51 -16.71 -1.42
CA MET A 45 13.96 -16.72 -0.07
C MET A 45 12.69 -17.57 0.06
N GLY A 46 12.09 -17.96 -1.07
CA GLY A 46 10.80 -18.63 -1.13
C GLY A 46 9.62 -17.68 -0.88
N VAL A 47 8.41 -18.18 -1.16
CA VAL A 47 7.14 -17.42 -1.11
C VAL A 47 6.89 -16.79 0.27
N VAL A 48 7.00 -17.60 1.34
CA VAL A 48 6.59 -17.18 2.68
C VAL A 48 7.49 -16.10 3.24
N LEU A 49 8.81 -16.29 3.19
CA LEU A 49 9.76 -15.34 3.75
C LEU A 49 9.75 -14.02 2.98
N THR A 50 9.67 -14.08 1.64
CA THR A 50 9.52 -12.90 0.79
C THR A 50 8.27 -12.09 1.13
N SER A 51 7.14 -12.78 1.35
CA SER A 51 5.87 -12.13 1.72
C SER A 51 5.94 -11.43 3.07
N ILE A 52 6.59 -12.06 4.07
CA ILE A 52 6.82 -11.44 5.38
C ILE A 52 7.70 -10.20 5.25
N VAL A 53 8.78 -10.27 4.47
CA VAL A 53 9.67 -9.12 4.25
C VAL A 53 8.93 -7.99 3.55
N PHE A 54 8.18 -8.30 2.49
CA PHE A 54 7.36 -7.33 1.76
C PHE A 54 6.40 -6.59 2.69
N VAL A 55 5.63 -7.31 3.51
CA VAL A 55 4.72 -6.69 4.48
C VAL A 55 5.47 -5.92 5.57
N GLY A 56 6.63 -6.45 6.00
CA GLY A 56 7.47 -5.83 7.02
C GLY A 56 7.98 -4.44 6.62
N ILE A 57 8.47 -4.29 5.38
CA ILE A 57 8.98 -3.00 4.89
C ILE A 57 7.89 -1.93 4.71
N HIS A 58 6.62 -2.35 4.59
CA HIS A 58 5.45 -1.45 4.57
C HIS A 58 5.08 -0.93 5.97
N GLY A 59 5.78 -1.39 7.02
CA GLY A 59 5.60 -0.88 8.39
C GLY A 59 4.35 -1.41 9.11
N TYR A 60 3.73 -2.49 8.60
CA TYR A 60 2.54 -3.06 9.23
C TYR A 60 2.86 -3.84 10.51
N PHE A 61 4.09 -4.32 10.67
CA PHE A 61 4.53 -4.93 11.93
C PHE A 61 4.90 -3.85 12.97
N THR A 62 3.90 -3.39 13.71
CA THR A 62 4.06 -2.42 14.79
C THR A 62 3.62 -2.98 16.14
N THR A 63 4.44 -2.80 17.17
CA THR A 63 4.12 -3.21 18.54
C THR A 63 3.22 -2.20 19.27
N LYS A 64 3.07 -0.98 18.73
CA LYS A 64 2.33 0.11 19.38
C LYS A 64 0.82 0.08 19.09
N HIS A 65 0.41 -0.53 17.97
CA HIS A 65 -0.97 -0.53 17.53
C HIS A 65 -1.40 -1.94 17.08
N TRP A 66 -2.08 -2.65 17.98
CA TRP A 66 -2.50 -4.03 17.75
C TRP A 66 -3.36 -4.23 16.50
N SER A 67 -4.24 -3.26 16.17
CA SER A 67 -5.07 -3.32 14.96
C SER A 67 -4.24 -3.31 13.67
N ILE A 68 -3.16 -2.51 13.63
CA ILE A 68 -2.27 -2.42 12.46
C ILE A 68 -1.43 -3.70 12.34
N PHE A 69 -0.99 -4.25 13.48
CA PHE A 69 -0.30 -5.53 13.51
C PHE A 69 -1.17 -6.67 12.96
N LEU A 70 -2.42 -6.78 13.42
CA LEU A 70 -3.35 -7.80 12.94
C LEU A 70 -3.67 -7.63 11.44
N TYR A 71 -3.80 -6.38 10.98
CA TYR A 71 -3.90 -6.07 9.55
C TYR A 71 -2.67 -6.54 8.78
N GLY A 72 -1.46 -6.31 9.30
CA GLY A 72 -0.21 -6.83 8.73
C GLY A 72 -0.19 -8.35 8.63
N LEU A 73 -0.66 -9.06 9.66
CA LEU A 73 -0.76 -10.53 9.62
C LEU A 73 -1.76 -11.00 8.54
N ALA A 74 -2.94 -10.38 8.47
CA ALA A 74 -3.93 -10.70 7.45
C ALA A 74 -3.40 -10.41 6.03
N MET A 75 -2.74 -9.27 5.84
CA MET A 75 -2.08 -8.93 4.59
C MET A 75 -0.98 -9.91 4.23
N THR A 76 -0.20 -10.39 5.20
CA THR A 76 0.83 -11.42 4.95
C THR A 76 0.23 -12.67 4.35
N VAL A 77 -0.92 -13.15 4.85
CA VAL A 77 -1.61 -14.32 4.28
C VAL A 77 -2.04 -14.05 2.84
N ILE A 78 -2.58 -12.87 2.55
CA ILE A 78 -2.98 -12.47 1.19
C ILE A 78 -1.76 -12.42 0.26
N ILE A 79 -0.66 -11.79 0.68
CA ILE A 79 0.56 -11.67 -0.12
C ILE A 79 1.22 -13.04 -0.35
N VAL A 80 1.16 -13.96 0.61
CA VAL A 80 1.57 -15.36 0.39
C VAL A 80 0.73 -16.00 -0.71
N GLY A 81 -0.60 -15.80 -0.70
CA GLY A 81 -1.48 -16.25 -1.78
C GLY A 81 -1.10 -15.68 -3.14
N ILE A 82 -0.77 -14.38 -3.21
CA ILE A 82 -0.27 -13.74 -4.44
C ILE A 82 1.08 -14.30 -4.86
N GLY A 83 1.97 -14.60 -3.92
CA GLY A 83 3.27 -15.22 -4.20
C GLY A 83 3.13 -16.61 -4.81
N PHE A 84 2.14 -17.40 -4.40
CA PHE A 84 1.79 -18.66 -5.10
C PHE A 84 1.11 -18.42 -6.45
N ALA A 85 0.25 -17.42 -6.55
CA ALA A 85 -0.38 -17.04 -7.82
C ALA A 85 0.66 -16.63 -8.88
N TYR A 86 1.76 -15.98 -8.45
CA TYR A 86 2.91 -15.68 -9.30
C TYR A 86 3.57 -16.94 -9.89
N VAL A 87 3.66 -18.03 -9.12
CA VAL A 87 4.28 -19.28 -9.59
C VAL A 87 3.52 -19.85 -10.79
N GLU A 88 2.19 -19.71 -10.80
CA GLU A 88 1.32 -20.26 -11.85
C GLU A 88 1.08 -19.29 -13.02
N MET A 89 0.97 -17.98 -12.74
CA MET A 89 0.56 -16.96 -13.73
C MET A 89 1.69 -16.02 -14.16
N GLY A 90 2.86 -16.10 -13.53
CA GLY A 90 3.99 -15.21 -13.77
C GLY A 90 3.80 -13.80 -13.21
N VAL A 91 4.76 -12.92 -13.50
CA VAL A 91 4.89 -11.57 -12.88
C VAL A 91 3.85 -10.55 -13.35
N ILE A 92 3.24 -10.73 -14.52
CA ILE A 92 2.31 -9.74 -15.09
C ILE A 92 1.03 -9.61 -14.25
N ALA A 93 0.49 -10.73 -13.78
CA ALA A 93 -0.72 -10.74 -12.96
C ALA A 93 -0.56 -9.93 -11.65
N PRO A 94 0.46 -10.15 -10.81
CA PRO A 94 0.67 -9.35 -9.61
C PRO A 94 1.04 -7.89 -9.92
N ILE A 95 1.79 -7.60 -11.00
CA ILE A 95 2.07 -6.21 -11.41
C ILE A 95 0.77 -5.43 -11.65
N VAL A 96 -0.13 -5.99 -12.46
CA VAL A 96 -1.40 -5.33 -12.79
C VAL A 96 -2.25 -5.15 -11.53
N ALA A 97 -2.34 -6.19 -10.69
CA ALA A 97 -3.09 -6.11 -9.44
C ALA A 97 -2.54 -5.03 -8.51
N HIS A 98 -1.23 -4.98 -8.32
CA HIS A 98 -0.56 -3.99 -7.48
C HIS A 98 -0.78 -2.57 -8.01
N THR A 99 -0.50 -2.35 -9.30
CA THR A 99 -0.72 -1.04 -9.92
C THR A 99 -2.17 -0.55 -9.76
N ILE A 100 -3.17 -1.41 -9.96
CA ILE A 100 -4.58 -1.02 -9.79
C ILE A 100 -4.89 -0.61 -8.35
N ILE A 101 -4.40 -1.39 -7.38
CA ILE A 101 -4.58 -1.08 -5.95
C ILE A 101 -3.96 0.28 -5.61
N ASP A 102 -2.75 0.55 -6.08
CA ASP A 102 -2.05 1.80 -5.83
C ASP A 102 -2.74 3.00 -6.47
N VAL A 103 -3.22 2.86 -7.72
CA VAL A 103 -3.95 3.95 -8.41
C VAL A 103 -5.19 4.31 -7.61
N ILE A 104 -5.97 3.31 -7.20
CA ILE A 104 -7.19 3.53 -6.43
C ILE A 104 -6.86 4.18 -5.07
N LEU A 105 -5.87 3.65 -4.36
CA LEU A 105 -5.47 4.15 -3.05
C LEU A 105 -4.98 5.61 -3.11
N LEU A 106 -4.05 5.92 -4.03
CA LEU A 106 -3.50 7.26 -4.18
C LEU A 106 -4.54 8.26 -4.66
N TYR A 107 -5.44 7.86 -5.56
CA TYR A 107 -6.54 8.72 -6.00
C TYR A 107 -7.50 9.05 -4.85
N LEU A 108 -7.87 8.05 -4.04
CA LEU A 108 -8.72 8.24 -2.86
C LEU A 108 -8.05 9.15 -1.82
N ILE A 109 -6.76 8.98 -1.55
CA ILE A 109 -6.01 9.83 -0.61
C ILE A 109 -5.89 11.26 -1.15
N SER A 110 -5.59 11.42 -2.44
CA SER A 110 -5.46 12.73 -3.07
C SER A 110 -6.76 13.53 -3.06
N LYS A 111 -7.91 12.86 -3.17
CA LYS A 111 -9.24 13.49 -3.13
C LYS A 111 -9.88 13.48 -1.75
N TYR A 112 -9.18 12.98 -0.74
CA TYR A 112 -9.71 12.96 0.61
C TYR A 112 -9.82 14.39 1.14
N GLU A 113 -11.01 14.97 1.17
CA GLU A 113 -11.27 16.20 1.91
C GLU A 113 -11.37 15.84 3.40
N ASP A 114 -10.70 16.61 4.27
CA ASP A 114 -10.89 16.46 5.71
C ASP A 114 -12.30 16.94 6.04
N THR A 115 -13.28 16.04 5.98
CA THR A 115 -14.65 16.28 6.46
C THR A 115 -14.73 16.42 7.98
N ALA A 116 -13.64 16.80 8.63
CA ALA A 116 -13.51 16.98 10.08
C ALA A 116 -12.85 18.33 10.48
N SER A 117 -12.84 19.34 9.61
CA SER A 117 -12.50 20.73 10.01
C SER A 117 -13.69 21.71 9.88
N GLY A 118 -14.93 21.20 9.85
CA GLY A 118 -16.12 21.98 9.48
C GLY A 118 -17.28 21.96 10.48
N ALA A 119 -16.99 21.93 11.79
CA ALA A 119 -17.98 22.32 12.80
C ALA A 119 -17.38 23.36 13.75
N ASP A 120 -17.37 24.62 13.30
CA ASP A 120 -17.57 25.75 14.20
C ASP A 120 -19.08 25.84 14.49
N PRO A 121 -19.57 25.56 15.72
CA PRO A 121 -20.87 26.05 16.12
C PRO A 121 -20.69 27.51 16.55
N ILE A 122 -20.92 28.41 15.60
CA ILE A 122 -21.55 29.73 15.78
C ILE A 122 -21.42 30.32 17.19
N SER A 123 -20.68 31.42 17.25
CA SER A 123 -20.99 32.56 18.12
C SER A 123 -22.46 32.96 17.96
N ILE A 124 -23.32 32.55 18.90
CA ILE A 124 -24.44 33.27 19.54
C ILE A 124 -24.81 32.44 20.79
#